data_AF-A0AAU9CQI4-F1
#
_entry.id   AF-A0AAU9CQI4-F1
#
_cell.length_a   1.000
_cell.length_b   1.000
_cell.length_c   1.000
_cell.angle_alpha   90.00
_cell.angle_beta   90.00
_cell.angle_gamma   90.00
#
_symmetry.space_group_name_H-M   'P 1'
#
loop_
_entity.id
_entity.type
_entity.pdbx_description
1 polymer ?
#
loop_
_entity_poly.entity_id
_entity_poly.type
_entity_poly.pdbx_seq_one_letter_code
_entity_poly.pdbx_strand_id
1 'polypeptide(L)'
;MSKKKRNREIVAVPLSPQVLAGQGLLAPLPAIRKEGGNAWEATFTEWSCHGYKFFGNKNAGAISIKRYSTKDGKFRFESKREIHNVGGLRTRINIDAECEDGLLPQPVKWSYDHKVTGPDGVADPLLSLGKRYEVRSGKIRSQSVIGKQRQRLSSQACDELLLFDAVRRLPKTDTQHRFDLLESFSNLKTGHSFGFDSNRKYTLADGRELECFVGQGPGTLPYEYWTHDGDPLFYISFLRVLVRDDDAFSKIGKAFKFPKTS
;
A
#
# COMPACT_ATOMS: atom_id res chain seq x y z
N MET A 1 6.68 8.82 -40.92
CA MET A 1 5.99 9.34 -39.71
C MET A 1 7.03 9.85 -38.72
N SER A 2 7.08 11.17 -38.50
CA SER A 2 7.99 11.77 -37.51
C SER A 2 7.62 11.30 -36.10
N LYS A 3 8.54 10.60 -35.42
CA LYS A 3 8.42 10.29 -33.99
C LYS A 3 8.45 11.62 -33.24
N LYS A 4 7.27 12.16 -32.89
CA LYS A 4 7.14 13.26 -31.92
C LYS A 4 8.02 12.89 -30.72
N LYS A 5 9.11 13.63 -30.51
CA LYS A 5 9.96 13.53 -29.32
C LYS A 5 9.02 13.70 -28.13
N ARG A 6 8.72 12.62 -27.43
CA ARG A 6 7.96 12.69 -26.18
C ARG A 6 8.86 13.46 -25.21
N ASN A 7 8.39 14.59 -24.70
CA ASN A 7 9.11 15.37 -23.71
C ASN A 7 9.33 14.49 -22.47
N ARG A 8 10.56 13.98 -22.32
CA ARG A 8 10.98 13.18 -21.16
C ARG A 8 11.61 14.12 -20.15
N GLU A 9 10.78 14.93 -19.50
CA GLU A 9 11.25 15.74 -18.37
C GLU A 9 11.39 14.83 -17.16
N ILE A 10 12.62 14.67 -16.67
CA ILE A 10 12.95 13.90 -15.48
C ILE A 10 12.42 14.65 -14.26
N VAL A 11 11.73 13.94 -13.38
CA VAL A 11 11.43 14.45 -12.04
C VAL A 11 12.71 14.31 -11.24
N ALA A 12 13.51 15.39 -11.18
CA ALA A 12 14.77 15.41 -10.42
C ALA A 12 14.56 15.52 -8.91
N VAL A 13 13.33 15.35 -8.43
CA VAL A 13 12.93 15.46 -7.02
C VAL A 13 12.24 14.17 -6.57
N PRO A 14 12.35 13.77 -5.29
CA PRO A 14 11.59 12.65 -4.76
C PRO A 14 10.07 12.83 -4.96
N LEU A 15 9.32 11.72 -4.99
CA LEU A 15 7.87 11.81 -4.98
C LEU A 15 7.41 12.51 -3.69
N SER A 16 6.54 13.50 -3.86
CA SER A 16 5.95 14.28 -2.78
C SER A 16 4.51 14.63 -3.16
N PRO A 17 3.68 15.10 -2.21
CA PRO A 17 2.34 15.58 -2.52
C PRO A 17 2.30 16.63 -3.64
N GLN A 18 3.26 17.55 -3.66
CA GLN A 18 3.40 18.59 -4.70
C GLN A 18 3.63 17.95 -6.09
N VAL A 19 4.52 16.95 -6.17
CA VAL A 19 4.81 16.25 -7.42
C VAL A 19 3.59 15.48 -7.91
N LEU A 20 2.88 14.80 -7.01
CA LEU A 20 1.66 14.04 -7.34
C LEU A 20 0.53 14.96 -7.77
N ALA A 21 0.36 16.11 -7.11
CA ALA A 21 -0.61 17.14 -7.49
C ALA A 21 -0.30 17.73 -8.88
N GLY A 22 0.98 18.05 -9.16
CA GLY A 22 1.41 18.51 -10.47
C GLY A 22 1.21 17.48 -11.60
N GLN A 23 1.11 16.19 -11.24
CA GLN A 23 0.73 15.11 -12.15
C GLN A 23 -0.79 14.86 -12.21
N GLY A 24 -1.61 15.66 -11.51
CA GLY A 24 -3.06 15.48 -11.45
C GLY A 24 -3.51 14.21 -10.73
N LEU A 25 -2.65 13.58 -9.93
CA LEU A 25 -2.98 12.35 -9.21
C LEU A 25 -3.77 12.61 -7.93
N LEU A 26 -3.76 13.84 -7.40
CA LEU A 26 -4.45 14.20 -6.16
C LEU A 26 -5.77 14.98 -6.39
N ALA A 27 -6.32 15.01 -7.61
CA ALA A 27 -7.49 15.82 -7.92
C ALA A 27 -8.49 15.13 -8.89
N PRO A 28 -9.76 14.91 -8.49
CA PRO A 28 -10.29 14.94 -7.12
C PRO A 28 -10.00 13.64 -6.36
N LEU A 29 -9.55 13.76 -5.11
CA LEU A 29 -9.58 12.64 -4.16
C LEU A 29 -11.01 12.49 -3.60
N PRO A 30 -11.47 11.26 -3.31
CA PRO A 30 -12.82 11.05 -2.78
C PRO A 30 -13.03 11.80 -1.46
N ALA A 31 -14.29 12.10 -1.17
CA ALA A 31 -14.69 12.64 0.12
C ALA A 31 -14.42 11.60 1.22
N ILE A 32 -14.10 12.08 2.42
CA ILE A 32 -13.92 11.20 3.58
C ILE A 32 -15.25 10.55 3.90
N ARG A 33 -15.23 9.22 4.01
CA ARG A 33 -16.35 8.46 4.57
C ARG A 33 -16.09 8.34 6.07
N LYS A 34 -16.92 8.99 6.89
CA LYS A 34 -16.95 8.72 8.34
C LYS A 34 -17.57 7.34 8.54
N GLU A 35 -16.75 6.31 8.45
CA GLU A 35 -17.17 4.95 8.79
C GLU A 35 -17.40 4.90 10.30
N GLY A 36 -18.60 4.46 10.70
CA GLY A 36 -18.94 4.29 12.12
C GLY A 36 -18.29 3.03 12.68
N GLY A 37 -17.40 3.18 13.66
CA GLY A 37 -16.80 2.07 14.40
C GLY A 37 -15.45 1.60 13.86
N ASN A 38 -15.04 0.40 14.28
CA ASN A 38 -13.70 -0.15 13.96
C ASN A 38 -13.65 -0.91 12.62
N ALA A 39 -14.77 -1.09 11.91
CA ALA A 39 -14.77 -1.74 10.60
C ALA A 39 -14.68 -0.70 9.49
N TRP A 40 -13.86 -0.97 8.47
CA TRP A 40 -13.64 -0.03 7.39
C TRP A 40 -13.19 -0.69 6.09
N GLU A 41 -13.42 -0.02 4.97
CA GLU A 41 -12.93 -0.41 3.65
C GLU A 41 -12.35 0.77 2.87
N ALA A 42 -11.19 0.55 2.27
CA ALA A 42 -10.59 1.50 1.36
C ALA A 42 -10.03 0.84 0.10
N THR A 43 -10.31 1.45 -1.04
CA THR A 43 -9.74 1.12 -2.34
C THR A 43 -8.79 2.22 -2.81
N PHE A 44 -7.71 1.80 -3.44
CA PHE A 44 -6.67 2.66 -3.97
C PHE A 44 -6.30 2.22 -5.39
N THR A 45 -6.09 3.20 -6.26
CA THR A 45 -5.38 2.98 -7.51
C THR A 45 -3.89 2.94 -7.23
N GLU A 46 -3.21 1.91 -7.76
CA GLU A 46 -1.77 1.76 -7.64
C GLU A 46 -1.08 2.34 -8.87
N TRP A 47 -0.18 3.29 -8.61
CA TRP A 47 0.62 3.97 -9.60
C TRP A 47 2.08 3.51 -9.51
N SER A 48 2.62 3.14 -10.66
CA SER A 48 4.07 3.06 -10.84
C SER A 48 4.57 4.43 -11.25
N CYS A 49 5.61 4.92 -10.59
CA CYS A 49 6.22 6.21 -10.83
C CYS A 49 7.68 5.98 -11.22
N HIS A 50 8.07 6.27 -12.47
CA HIS A 50 9.42 5.97 -12.96
C HIS A 50 10.34 7.19 -13.01
N GLY A 51 10.03 8.25 -12.26
CA GLY A 51 10.86 9.46 -12.19
C GLY A 51 10.77 10.38 -13.41
N TYR A 52 9.68 10.34 -14.18
CA TYR A 52 9.44 11.31 -15.27
C TYR A 52 8.05 11.96 -15.12
N LYS A 53 7.94 13.25 -15.48
CA LYS A 53 6.69 14.03 -15.27
C LYS A 53 5.53 13.57 -16.15
N PHE A 54 5.81 13.19 -17.39
CA PHE A 54 4.80 12.95 -18.43
C PHE A 54 4.93 11.59 -19.12
N PHE A 55 5.85 10.74 -18.66
CA PHE A 55 6.16 9.48 -19.32
C PHE A 55 6.42 8.39 -18.28
N GLY A 56 6.08 7.14 -18.59
CA GLY A 56 6.34 6.02 -17.69
C GLY A 56 5.33 5.86 -16.56
N ASN A 57 4.81 6.94 -15.95
CA ASN A 57 3.82 6.80 -14.87
C ASN A 57 2.54 6.17 -15.41
N LYS A 58 2.13 5.06 -14.81
CA LYS A 58 0.99 4.26 -15.26
C LYS A 58 0.20 3.79 -14.05
N ASN A 59 -1.12 3.76 -14.22
CA ASN A 59 -1.98 2.93 -13.39
C ASN A 59 -1.51 1.49 -13.58
N ALA A 60 -0.79 0.99 -12.58
CA ALA A 60 -0.24 -0.35 -12.53
C ALA A 60 -1.28 -1.34 -12.02
N GLY A 61 -2.29 -0.87 -11.27
CA GLY A 61 -3.23 -1.75 -10.62
C GLY A 61 -4.19 -1.08 -9.66
N ALA A 62 -4.84 -1.90 -8.84
CA ALA A 62 -5.67 -1.46 -7.73
C ALA A 62 -5.44 -2.34 -6.51
N ILE A 63 -5.76 -1.79 -5.34
CA ILE A 63 -5.79 -2.53 -4.09
C ILE A 63 -7.03 -2.15 -3.29
N SER A 64 -7.72 -3.14 -2.71
CA SER A 64 -8.72 -2.96 -1.66
C SER A 64 -8.16 -3.46 -0.35
N ILE A 65 -8.39 -2.71 0.72
CA ILE A 65 -8.04 -3.05 2.08
C ILE A 65 -9.33 -3.00 2.91
N LYS A 66 -9.57 -4.04 3.71
CA LYS A 66 -10.75 -4.16 4.55
C LYS A 66 -10.36 -4.57 5.96
N ARG A 67 -10.99 -3.94 6.94
CA ARG A 67 -10.92 -4.31 8.35
C ARG A 67 -12.30 -4.72 8.83
N TYR A 68 -12.36 -5.86 9.50
CA TYR A 68 -13.54 -6.37 10.16
C TYR A 68 -13.28 -6.48 11.65
N SER A 69 -14.14 -5.87 12.47
CA SER A 69 -14.10 -6.07 13.92
C SER A 69 -14.37 -7.53 14.27
N THR A 70 -13.51 -8.12 15.10
CA THR A 70 -13.78 -9.40 15.75
C THR A 70 -13.87 -9.18 17.27
N LYS A 71 -14.02 -10.26 18.04
CA LYS A 71 -14.01 -10.20 19.51
C LYS A 71 -12.56 -10.27 20.04
N ASP A 72 -12.42 -10.04 21.35
CA ASP A 72 -11.22 -10.40 22.13
C ASP A 72 -9.92 -9.68 21.72
N GLY A 73 -10.01 -8.39 21.38
CA GLY A 73 -8.82 -7.59 21.05
C GLY A 73 -8.17 -7.97 19.72
N LYS A 74 -8.92 -8.65 18.84
CA LYS A 74 -8.48 -9.01 17.49
C LYS A 74 -9.33 -8.34 16.42
N PHE A 75 -8.83 -8.39 15.20
CA PHE A 75 -9.62 -8.09 14.01
C PHE A 75 -9.19 -8.95 12.83
N ARG A 76 -10.06 -9.03 11.81
CA ARG A 76 -9.73 -9.64 10.54
C ARG A 76 -9.38 -8.56 9.52
N PHE A 77 -8.31 -8.78 8.79
CA PHE A 77 -7.80 -7.92 7.74
C PHE A 77 -7.84 -8.67 6.41
N GLU A 78 -8.43 -8.06 5.40
CA GLU A 78 -8.38 -8.58 4.04
C GLU A 78 -7.75 -7.55 3.12
N SER A 79 -6.89 -8.01 2.22
CA SER A 79 -6.49 -7.20 1.07
C SER A 79 -6.62 -7.98 -0.22
N LYS A 80 -7.01 -7.26 -1.27
CA LYS A 80 -7.04 -7.78 -2.64
C LYS A 80 -6.31 -6.79 -3.50
N ARG A 81 -5.29 -7.23 -4.21
CA ARG A 81 -4.48 -6.40 -5.09
C ARG A 81 -4.48 -7.02 -6.48
N GLU A 82 -4.61 -6.19 -7.48
CA GLU A 82 -4.52 -6.59 -8.87
C GLU A 82 -3.58 -5.66 -9.62
N ILE A 83 -2.62 -6.23 -10.35
CA ILE A 83 -1.59 -5.51 -11.10
C ILE A 83 -1.63 -5.98 -12.55
N HIS A 84 -1.62 -5.04 -13.49
CA HIS A 84 -1.48 -5.29 -14.92
C HIS A 84 -0.05 -4.96 -15.35
N ASN A 85 0.73 -6.01 -15.56
CA ASN A 85 2.12 -5.90 -15.95
C ASN A 85 2.26 -5.71 -17.47
N VAL A 86 3.46 -5.32 -17.89
CA VAL A 86 3.83 -5.27 -19.30
C VAL A 86 3.67 -6.65 -19.93
N GLY A 87 3.15 -6.69 -21.16
CA GLY A 87 2.94 -7.95 -21.89
C GLY A 87 1.58 -8.60 -21.65
N GLY A 88 0.65 -7.95 -20.95
CA GLY A 88 -0.71 -8.45 -20.71
C GLY A 88 -0.82 -9.44 -19.55
N LEU A 89 0.24 -9.60 -18.75
CA LEU A 89 0.22 -10.42 -17.55
C LEU A 89 -0.58 -9.72 -16.45
N ARG A 90 -1.51 -10.45 -15.84
CA ARG A 90 -2.30 -9.98 -14.69
C ARG A 90 -1.89 -10.73 -13.44
N THR A 91 -1.45 -10.00 -12.43
CA THR A 91 -1.14 -10.55 -11.11
C THR A 91 -2.28 -10.21 -10.16
N ARG A 92 -2.75 -11.20 -9.40
CA ARG A 92 -3.66 -11.01 -8.26
C ARG A 92 -3.00 -11.50 -6.99
N ILE A 93 -3.09 -10.69 -5.93
CA ILE A 93 -2.62 -11.04 -4.59
C ILE A 93 -3.79 -10.87 -3.64
N ASN A 94 -4.11 -11.91 -2.90
CA ASN A 94 -5.10 -11.87 -1.83
C ASN A 94 -4.43 -12.18 -0.50
N ILE A 95 -4.73 -11.37 0.50
CA ILE A 95 -4.35 -11.60 1.89
C ILE A 95 -5.62 -11.71 2.71
N ASP A 96 -5.64 -12.68 3.61
CA ASP A 96 -6.62 -12.81 4.68
C ASP A 96 -5.86 -13.10 5.97
N ALA A 97 -5.95 -12.19 6.94
CA ALA A 97 -5.17 -12.20 8.16
C ALA A 97 -6.05 -11.97 9.40
N GLU A 98 -5.86 -12.79 10.41
CA GLU A 98 -6.23 -12.46 11.79
C GLU A 98 -5.09 -11.64 12.40
N CYS A 99 -5.43 -10.51 13.02
CA CYS A 99 -4.49 -9.58 13.60
C CYS A 99 -4.84 -9.29 15.07
N GLU A 100 -3.83 -9.08 15.90
CA GLU A 100 -4.00 -8.45 17.21
C GLU A 100 -4.24 -6.95 17.01
N ASP A 101 -5.21 -6.41 17.76
CA ASP A 101 -5.53 -5.00 17.79
C ASP A 101 -4.57 -4.29 18.76
N GLY A 102 -3.63 -3.54 18.20
CA GLY A 102 -2.65 -2.75 18.93
C GLY A 102 -2.33 -1.46 18.18
N LEU A 103 -1.45 -0.62 18.72
CA LEU A 103 -1.05 0.64 18.06
C LEU A 103 -0.46 0.38 16.66
N LEU A 104 0.37 -0.65 16.56
CA LEU A 104 0.78 -1.24 15.28
C LEU A 104 0.15 -2.62 15.21
N PRO A 105 -0.80 -2.88 14.30
CA PRO A 105 -1.42 -4.20 14.22
C PRO A 105 -0.43 -5.31 13.88
N GLN A 106 -0.53 -6.44 14.56
CA GLN A 106 0.31 -7.60 14.29
C GLN A 106 -0.50 -8.74 13.69
N PRO A 107 -0.15 -9.25 12.49
CA PRO A 107 -0.78 -10.45 11.97
C PRO A 107 -0.31 -11.65 12.80
N VAL A 108 -1.26 -12.43 13.32
CA VAL A 108 -0.99 -13.64 14.10
C VAL A 108 -1.18 -14.91 13.28
N LYS A 109 -2.07 -14.87 12.29
CA LYS A 109 -2.31 -15.96 11.36
C LYS A 109 -2.82 -15.41 10.05
N TRP A 110 -2.23 -15.81 8.93
CA TRP A 110 -2.68 -15.30 7.63
C TRP A 110 -2.44 -16.28 6.49
N SER A 111 -3.16 -16.04 5.40
CA SER A 111 -2.95 -16.67 4.12
C SER A 111 -2.52 -15.64 3.09
N TYR A 112 -1.66 -16.08 2.16
CA TYR A 112 -1.15 -15.32 1.05
C TYR A 112 -1.40 -16.15 -0.21
N ASP A 113 -2.19 -15.61 -1.13
CA ASP A 113 -2.49 -16.22 -2.42
C ASP A 113 -2.03 -15.28 -3.53
N HIS A 114 -1.06 -15.72 -4.33
CA HIS A 114 -0.55 -14.99 -5.48
C HIS A 114 -0.83 -15.81 -6.74
N LYS A 115 -1.54 -15.20 -7.69
CA LYS A 115 -1.91 -15.82 -8.96
C LYS A 115 -1.50 -14.94 -10.12
N VAL A 116 -0.82 -15.51 -11.11
CA VAL A 116 -0.50 -14.84 -12.37
C VAL A 116 -1.34 -15.44 -13.48
N THR A 117 -1.89 -14.58 -14.33
CA THR A 117 -2.71 -14.96 -15.49
C THR A 117 -2.08 -14.37 -16.74
N GLY A 118 -1.89 -15.23 -17.74
CA GLY A 118 -1.34 -14.89 -19.05
C GLY A 118 -2.28 -14.00 -19.88
N PRO A 119 -1.79 -13.49 -21.03
CA PRO A 119 -2.60 -12.69 -21.95
C PRO A 119 -3.77 -13.47 -22.58
N ASP A 120 -3.65 -14.80 -22.60
CA ASP A 120 -4.67 -15.76 -23.01
C ASP A 120 -5.78 -15.99 -21.97
N GLY A 121 -5.65 -15.38 -20.79
CA GLY A 121 -6.58 -15.56 -19.67
C GLY A 121 -6.34 -16.83 -18.86
N VAL A 122 -5.29 -17.61 -19.15
CA VAL A 122 -4.96 -18.85 -18.44
C VAL A 122 -4.02 -18.56 -17.28
N ALA A 123 -4.26 -19.21 -16.14
CA ALA A 123 -3.40 -19.06 -14.98
C ALA A 123 -2.07 -19.80 -15.18
N ASP A 124 -0.94 -19.16 -14.85
CA ASP A 124 0.37 -19.81 -14.87
C ASP A 124 0.63 -20.46 -13.50
N PRO A 125 0.65 -21.80 -13.41
CA PRO A 125 0.87 -22.50 -12.15
C PRO A 125 2.32 -22.37 -11.63
N LEU A 126 3.30 -22.10 -12.50
CA LEU A 126 4.71 -21.93 -12.10
C LEU A 126 4.96 -20.55 -11.48
N LEU A 127 4.14 -19.57 -11.84
CA LEU A 127 4.19 -18.21 -11.29
C LEU A 127 3.17 -17.97 -10.17
N SER A 128 2.36 -18.97 -9.83
CA SER A 128 1.35 -18.89 -8.77
C SER A 128 1.86 -19.53 -7.48
N LEU A 129 1.51 -18.94 -6.33
CA LEU A 129 2.02 -19.32 -5.03
C LEU A 129 0.96 -19.13 -3.95
N GLY A 130 0.71 -20.20 -3.19
CA GLY A 130 -0.07 -20.16 -1.95
C GLY A 130 0.81 -20.40 -0.73
N LYS A 131 0.70 -19.54 0.28
CA LYS A 131 1.38 -19.68 1.57
C LYS A 131 0.42 -19.45 2.73
N ARG A 132 0.64 -20.16 3.83
CA ARG A 132 0.00 -19.92 5.12
C ARG A 132 1.06 -19.59 6.15
N TYR A 133 0.72 -18.71 7.07
CA TYR A 133 1.62 -18.24 8.09
C TYR A 133 0.94 -18.17 9.46
N GLU A 134 1.76 -18.28 10.49
CA GLU A 134 1.34 -18.13 11.88
C GLU A 134 2.50 -17.60 12.72
N VAL A 135 2.23 -16.67 13.63
CA VAL A 135 3.16 -16.28 14.68
C VAL A 135 2.99 -17.21 15.87
N ARG A 136 4.05 -17.92 16.23
CA ARG A 136 4.06 -18.78 17.43
C ARG A 136 5.39 -18.67 18.15
N SER A 137 5.34 -18.25 19.41
CA SER A 137 6.51 -18.12 20.30
C SER A 137 7.61 -17.21 19.71
N GLY A 138 7.21 -16.00 19.26
CA GLY A 138 8.13 -15.01 18.69
C GLY A 138 8.76 -15.41 17.34
N LYS A 139 8.13 -16.35 16.62
CA LYS A 139 8.60 -16.82 15.30
C LYS A 139 7.45 -16.83 14.32
N ILE A 140 7.71 -16.36 13.11
CA ILE A 140 6.81 -16.59 11.97
C ILE A 140 7.13 -17.98 11.41
N ARG A 141 6.10 -18.82 11.33
CA ARG A 141 6.14 -20.12 10.68
C ARG A 141 5.38 -20.01 9.38
N SER A 142 5.99 -20.38 8.26
CA SER A 142 5.32 -20.43 6.97
C SER A 142 5.20 -21.86 6.47
N GLN A 143 4.14 -22.14 5.72
CA GLN A 143 3.90 -23.40 5.03
C GLN A 143 3.45 -23.13 3.59
N SER A 144 4.07 -23.82 2.65
CA SER A 144 3.78 -23.79 1.21
C SER A 144 3.85 -25.20 0.63
N VAL A 145 3.56 -25.36 -0.66
CA VAL A 145 3.77 -26.63 -1.38
C VAL A 145 5.24 -27.06 -1.43
N ILE A 146 6.18 -26.10 -1.36
CA ILE A 146 7.63 -26.33 -1.44
C ILE A 146 8.20 -26.72 -0.05
N GLY A 147 7.48 -26.44 1.03
CA GLY A 147 7.88 -26.80 2.39
C GLY A 147 7.55 -25.76 3.44
N LYS A 148 8.22 -25.90 4.59
CA LYS A 148 8.04 -25.06 5.78
C LYS A 148 9.26 -24.20 6.02
N GLN A 149 9.08 -22.94 6.39
CA GLN A 149 10.16 -22.05 6.81
C GLN A 149 9.86 -21.41 8.17
N ARG A 150 10.89 -20.89 8.82
CA ARG A 150 10.79 -20.20 10.10
C ARG A 150 11.66 -18.95 10.08
N GLN A 151 11.10 -17.83 10.54
CA GLN A 151 11.80 -16.57 10.73
C GLN A 151 11.62 -16.14 12.18
N ARG A 152 12.66 -15.62 12.81
CA ARG A 152 12.62 -15.13 14.19
C ARG A 152 12.24 -13.66 14.19
N LEU A 153 11.28 -13.29 15.02
CA LEU A 153 10.95 -11.89 15.28
C LEU A 153 11.93 -11.32 16.30
N SER A 154 12.39 -10.10 16.04
CA SER A 154 13.14 -9.27 16.99
C SER A 154 12.21 -8.38 17.82
N SER A 155 11.04 -8.04 17.28
CA SER A 155 10.02 -7.20 17.91
C SER A 155 8.61 -7.55 17.39
N GLN A 156 7.61 -6.74 17.72
CA GLN A 156 6.27 -6.88 17.15
C GLN A 156 6.35 -6.74 15.63
N ALA A 157 5.69 -7.61 14.87
CA ALA A 157 5.66 -7.52 13.41
C ALA A 157 4.45 -6.73 12.92
N CYS A 158 4.60 -5.88 11.91
CA CYS A 158 3.49 -5.18 11.25
C CYS A 158 3.74 -5.15 9.74
N ASP A 159 2.69 -5.32 8.94
CA ASP A 159 2.76 -5.23 7.48
C ASP A 159 2.52 -3.79 7.00
N GLU A 160 3.13 -3.41 5.88
CA GLU A 160 2.92 -2.10 5.25
C GLU A 160 1.43 -1.76 5.03
N LEU A 161 0.61 -2.73 4.64
CA LEU A 161 -0.83 -2.51 4.44
C LEU A 161 -1.59 -2.42 5.77
N LEU A 162 -1.10 -3.06 6.84
CA LEU A 162 -1.66 -2.93 8.17
C LEU A 162 -1.39 -1.54 8.78
N LEU A 163 -0.37 -0.82 8.30
CA LEU A 163 -0.13 0.56 8.73
C LEU A 163 -1.24 1.52 8.26
N PHE A 164 -2.03 1.20 7.23
CA PHE A 164 -3.25 1.96 6.91
C PHE A 164 -4.27 1.95 8.05
N ASP A 165 -4.31 0.86 8.83
CA ASP A 165 -5.13 0.81 10.04
C ASP A 165 -4.47 1.59 11.19
N ALA A 166 -3.14 1.47 11.33
CA ALA A 166 -2.40 2.17 12.37
C ALA A 166 -2.55 3.69 12.27
N VAL A 167 -2.41 4.29 11.07
CA VAL A 167 -2.49 5.76 10.90
C VAL A 167 -3.85 6.36 11.24
N ARG A 168 -4.92 5.56 11.22
CA ARG A 168 -6.26 5.98 11.64
C ARG A 168 -6.39 6.12 13.16
N ARG A 169 -5.54 5.44 13.93
CA ARG A 169 -5.66 5.29 15.39
C ARG A 169 -4.46 5.83 16.16
N LEU A 170 -3.30 5.92 15.53
CA LEU A 170 -2.09 6.40 16.18
C LEU A 170 -2.26 7.86 16.62
N PRO A 171 -1.83 8.20 17.85
CA PRO A 171 -1.82 9.58 18.30
C PRO A 171 -0.86 10.40 17.43
N LYS A 172 -1.23 11.65 17.15
CA LYS A 172 -0.42 12.60 16.38
C LYS A 172 0.63 13.25 17.29
N THR A 173 1.55 12.44 17.78
CA THR A 173 2.69 12.88 18.58
C THR A 173 3.99 12.50 17.87
N ASP A 174 5.09 13.19 18.14
CA ASP A 174 6.41 12.88 17.54
C ASP A 174 7.03 11.54 18.03
N THR A 175 6.22 10.69 18.67
CA THR A 175 6.63 9.37 19.18
C THR A 175 6.85 8.42 18.01
N GLN A 176 8.02 7.78 18.00
CA GLN A 176 8.36 6.75 17.03
C GLN A 176 8.18 5.36 17.63
N HIS A 177 7.42 4.50 16.95
CA HIS A 177 7.15 3.13 17.35
C HIS A 177 8.05 2.16 16.60
N ARG A 178 8.79 1.30 17.33
CA ARG A 178 9.69 0.31 16.73
C ARG A 178 8.99 -1.02 16.48
N PHE A 179 9.31 -1.66 15.35
CA PHE A 179 8.70 -2.92 14.95
C PHE A 179 9.54 -3.65 13.87
N ASP A 180 9.16 -4.89 13.57
CA ASP A 180 9.67 -5.63 12.42
C ASP A 180 8.67 -5.49 11.26
N LEU A 181 9.14 -5.02 10.10
CA LEU A 181 8.30 -4.88 8.92
C LEU A 181 8.11 -6.25 8.25
N LEU A 182 6.86 -6.62 8.02
CA LEU A 182 6.48 -7.63 7.06
C LEU A 182 6.19 -6.93 5.74
N GLU A 183 7.13 -6.94 4.81
CA GLU A 183 6.89 -6.41 3.46
C GLU A 183 6.08 -7.44 2.68
N SER A 184 4.92 -7.01 2.16
CA SER A 184 3.98 -7.86 1.42
C SER A 184 3.67 -9.20 2.13
N PHE A 185 3.44 -9.15 3.43
CA PHE A 185 3.04 -10.26 4.31
C PHE A 185 3.98 -11.47 4.31
N SER A 186 5.22 -11.34 3.81
CA SER A 186 6.09 -12.49 3.59
C SER A 186 7.57 -12.23 3.76
N ASN A 187 8.02 -11.00 3.57
CA ASN A 187 9.43 -10.64 3.68
C ASN A 187 9.68 -9.88 4.98
N LEU A 188 10.31 -10.55 5.96
CA LEU A 188 10.60 -9.97 7.26
C LEU A 188 11.87 -9.09 7.19
N LYS A 189 11.74 -7.83 7.60
CA LYS A 189 12.83 -6.87 7.80
C LYS A 189 12.76 -6.32 9.22
N THR A 190 13.88 -6.27 9.93
CA THR A 190 13.91 -5.92 11.36
C THR A 190 14.37 -4.48 11.60
N GLY A 191 14.01 -3.91 12.74
CA GLY A 191 14.53 -2.61 13.19
C GLY A 191 13.91 -1.41 12.48
N HIS A 192 12.63 -1.48 12.15
CA HIS A 192 11.88 -0.35 11.58
C HIS A 192 11.33 0.56 12.66
N SER A 193 11.04 1.80 12.29
CA SER A 193 10.28 2.76 13.08
C SER A 193 9.15 3.39 12.27
N PHE A 194 8.04 3.72 12.93
CA PHE A 194 6.90 4.39 12.34
C PHE A 194 6.33 5.43 13.30
N GLY A 195 5.95 6.61 12.81
CA GLY A 195 5.35 7.65 13.63
C GLY A 195 4.85 8.85 12.84
N PHE A 196 4.20 9.77 13.53
CA PHE A 196 3.72 11.02 12.97
C PHE A 196 4.90 11.99 12.74
N ASP A 197 4.85 12.76 11.66
CA ASP A 197 5.81 13.83 11.37
C ASP A 197 5.09 15.18 11.32
N SER A 198 5.14 15.92 12.43
CA SER A 198 4.47 17.20 12.61
C SER A 198 4.93 18.31 11.66
N ASN A 199 6.13 18.17 11.08
CA ASN A 199 6.72 19.14 10.15
C ASN A 199 6.22 18.96 8.71
N ARG A 200 5.52 17.86 8.42
CA ARG A 200 5.08 17.51 7.07
C ARG A 200 3.59 17.68 6.92
N LYS A 201 3.23 18.80 6.30
CA LYS A 201 1.86 19.16 5.94
C LYS A 201 1.74 19.49 4.47
N TYR A 202 0.55 19.29 3.92
CA TYR A 202 0.24 19.67 2.55
C TYR A 202 -1.23 20.06 2.41
N THR A 203 -1.52 21.19 1.77
CA THR A 203 -2.91 21.61 1.50
C THR A 203 -3.29 21.18 0.09
N LEU A 204 -4.35 20.38 -0.03
CA LEU A 204 -4.94 20.01 -1.31
C LEU A 204 -5.59 21.22 -2.00
N ALA A 205 -5.82 21.11 -3.31
CA ALA A 205 -6.46 22.17 -4.09
C ALA A 205 -7.90 22.49 -3.63
N ASP A 206 -8.55 21.55 -2.95
CA ASP A 206 -9.89 21.71 -2.37
C ASP A 206 -9.86 22.24 -0.92
N GLY A 207 -8.68 22.62 -0.41
CA GLY A 207 -8.50 23.21 0.92
C GLY A 207 -8.28 22.21 2.06
N ARG A 208 -8.39 20.89 1.83
CA ARG A 208 -8.12 19.89 2.87
C ARG A 208 -6.64 19.90 3.26
N GLU A 209 -6.37 19.94 4.56
CA GLU A 209 -5.01 19.82 5.10
C GLU A 209 -4.64 18.35 5.32
N LEU A 210 -3.52 17.94 4.72
CA LEU A 210 -2.96 16.62 4.88
C LEU A 210 -1.85 16.62 5.90
N GLU A 211 -1.78 15.53 6.63
CA GLU A 211 -0.74 15.25 7.61
C GLU A 211 -0.03 13.93 7.27
N CYS A 212 1.19 13.75 7.74
CA CYS A 212 2.05 12.65 7.32
C CYS A 212 2.44 11.74 8.49
N PHE A 213 2.33 10.43 8.26
CA PHE A 213 3.03 9.42 9.04
C PHE A 213 4.14 8.81 8.20
N VAL A 214 5.33 8.68 8.79
CA VAL A 214 6.54 8.24 8.11
C VAL A 214 7.04 6.95 8.75
N GLY A 215 7.38 5.98 7.91
CA GLY A 215 8.15 4.82 8.32
C GLY A 215 9.49 4.73 7.64
N GLN A 216 10.46 4.21 8.38
CA GLN A 216 11.84 4.06 7.94
C GLN A 216 12.47 2.84 8.60
N GLY A 217 13.52 2.31 7.99
CA GLY A 217 14.30 1.20 8.54
C GLY A 217 15.27 0.61 7.53
N PRO A 218 16.13 -0.32 7.97
CA PRO A 218 17.14 -0.93 7.13
C PRO A 218 16.54 -1.67 5.93
N GLY A 219 17.16 -1.52 4.74
CA GLY A 219 16.75 -2.27 3.55
C GLY A 219 15.37 -1.88 2.98
N THR A 220 14.83 -0.73 3.41
CA THR A 220 13.64 -0.10 2.84
C THR A 220 13.88 1.37 2.59
N LEU A 221 13.32 1.88 1.51
CA LEU A 221 13.19 3.33 1.36
C LEU A 221 12.05 3.83 2.26
N PRO A 222 12.11 5.11 2.69
CA PRO A 222 11.04 5.67 3.49
C PRO A 222 9.69 5.52 2.80
N TYR A 223 8.67 5.27 3.60
CA TYR A 223 7.30 5.23 3.14
C TYR A 223 6.44 6.16 3.97
N GLU A 224 5.47 6.76 3.30
CA GLU A 224 4.70 7.89 3.81
C GLU A 224 3.22 7.60 3.63
N TYR A 225 2.44 7.86 4.68
CA TYR A 225 0.98 7.81 4.64
C TYR A 225 0.47 9.22 4.86
N TRP A 226 -0.24 9.73 3.87
CA TRP A 226 -0.83 11.06 3.91
C TRP A 226 -2.31 10.94 4.22
N THR A 227 -2.72 11.52 5.34
CA THR A 227 -4.07 11.39 5.88
C THR A 227 -4.75 12.75 5.97
N HIS A 228 -6.08 12.75 5.98
CA HIS A 228 -6.90 13.90 6.37
C HIS A 228 -7.94 13.40 7.36
N ASP A 229 -8.08 14.06 8.52
CA ASP A 229 -8.93 13.61 9.63
C ASP A 229 -8.73 12.13 10.02
N GLY A 230 -7.49 11.64 9.90
CA GLY A 230 -7.12 10.25 10.16
C GLY A 230 -7.38 9.27 9.02
N ASP A 231 -8.13 9.64 7.98
CA ASP A 231 -8.37 8.76 6.81
C ASP A 231 -7.19 8.83 5.83
N PRO A 232 -6.51 7.71 5.52
CA PRO A 232 -5.42 7.67 4.55
C PRO A 232 -5.93 7.91 3.12
N LEU A 233 -5.44 9.00 2.52
CA LEU A 233 -5.79 9.41 1.16
C LEU A 233 -4.77 8.96 0.13
N PHE A 234 -3.48 8.92 0.48
CA PHE A 234 -2.47 8.28 -0.36
C PHE A 234 -1.27 7.82 0.43
N TYR A 235 -0.53 6.91 -0.19
CA TYR A 235 0.70 6.34 0.30
C TYR A 235 1.80 6.50 -0.75
N ILE A 236 3.01 6.81 -0.31
CA ILE A 236 4.20 6.91 -1.16
C ILE A 236 5.26 5.97 -0.62
N SER A 237 5.81 5.11 -1.47
CA SER A 237 7.02 4.33 -1.19
C SER A 237 7.83 4.17 -2.45
N PHE A 238 8.95 4.90 -2.51
CA PHE A 238 9.85 4.94 -3.66
C PHE A 238 9.13 5.18 -4.99
N LEU A 239 8.95 4.14 -5.82
CA LEU A 239 8.32 4.21 -7.15
C LEU A 239 6.86 3.73 -7.12
N ARG A 240 6.30 3.43 -5.95
CA ARG A 240 4.93 2.99 -5.77
C ARG A 240 4.14 4.07 -5.05
N VAL A 241 3.00 4.43 -5.62
CA VAL A 241 2.04 5.34 -4.99
C VAL A 241 0.68 4.65 -4.97
N LEU A 242 0.02 4.65 -3.82
CA LEU A 242 -1.38 4.24 -3.71
C LEU A 242 -2.20 5.51 -3.50
N VAL A 243 -3.19 5.74 -4.37
CA VAL A 243 -4.06 6.92 -4.30
C VAL A 243 -5.48 6.46 -4.07
N ARG A 244 -6.17 6.99 -3.05
CA ARG A 244 -7.55 6.62 -2.71
C ARG A 244 -8.45 6.85 -3.92
N ASP A 245 -9.16 5.80 -4.31
CA ASP A 245 -9.99 5.79 -5.51
C ASP A 245 -11.07 4.71 -5.35
N ASP A 246 -12.32 5.16 -5.14
CA ASP A 246 -13.47 4.27 -4.94
C ASP A 246 -13.79 3.41 -6.18
N ASP A 247 -13.30 3.83 -7.35
CA ASP A 247 -13.51 3.15 -8.63
C ASP A 247 -12.26 2.41 -9.14
N ALA A 248 -11.23 2.25 -8.30
CA ALA A 248 -9.90 1.77 -8.71
C ALA A 248 -9.95 0.49 -9.56
N PHE A 249 -10.73 -0.51 -9.13
CA PHE A 249 -10.86 -1.80 -9.83
C PHE A 249 -11.55 -1.68 -11.21
N SER A 250 -12.45 -0.70 -11.39
CA SER A 250 -13.11 -0.46 -12.67
C SER A 250 -12.20 0.22 -13.70
N LYS A 251 -11.08 0.79 -13.24
CA LYS A 251 -10.11 1.55 -14.03
C LYS A 251 -8.90 0.73 -14.47
N ILE A 252 -8.71 -0.47 -13.92
CA ILE A 252 -7.55 -1.30 -14.23
C ILE A 252 -7.51 -1.61 -15.73
N GLY A 253 -6.33 -1.47 -16.34
CA GLY A 253 -6.11 -1.71 -17.77
C GLY A 253 -6.60 -0.59 -18.70
N LYS A 254 -7.28 0.45 -18.18
CA LYS A 254 -7.63 1.64 -18.95
C LYS A 254 -6.44 2.61 -19.00
N ALA A 255 -6.14 3.13 -20.18
CA ALA A 255 -5.12 4.17 -20.33
C ALA A 255 -5.58 5.42 -19.58
N PHE A 256 -4.83 5.83 -18.54
CA PHE A 256 -5.08 7.09 -17.87
C PHE A 256 -4.67 8.24 -18.78
N LYS A 257 -5.59 9.19 -18.96
CA LYS A 257 -5.30 10.46 -19.64
C LYS A 257 -5.04 11.49 -18.55
N PHE A 258 -3.80 11.96 -18.48
CA PHE A 258 -3.51 13.11 -17.64
C PHE A 258 -4.42 14.28 -18.04
N PRO A 259 -5.02 14.99 -17.07
CA PRO A 259 -5.68 16.25 -17.34
C PRO A 259 -4.69 17.14 -18.11
N LYS A 260 -5.16 17.80 -19.18
CA LYS A 260 -4.34 18.83 -19.81
C LYS A 260 -4.20 19.95 -18.78
N THR A 261 -3.00 20.13 -18.24
CA THR A 261 -2.67 21.31 -17.44
C THR A 261 -2.79 22.51 -18.39
N SER A 262 -3.74 23.39 -18.11
CA SER A 262 -3.92 24.68 -18.80
C SER A 262 -2.80 25.63 -18.47
#